data_AF-A0A2V8YKN7-F1
#
_entry.id   AF-A0A2V8YKN7-F1
#
_cell.length_a   1.000
_cell.length_b   1.000
_cell.length_c   1.000
_cell.angle_alpha   90.00
_cell.angle_beta   90.00
_cell.angle_gamma   90.00
#
_symmetry.space_group_name_H-M   'P 1'
#
loop_
_entity.id
_entity.type
_entity.pdbx_description
1 polymer ?
#
loop_
_entity_poly.entity_id
_entity_poly.type
_entity_poly.pdbx_seq_one_letter_code
_entity_poly.pdbx_strand_id
1 'polypeptide(L)'
;YTGYKLRGTSDAAAVEAVIGRFSSAESEPAFSRSFAYVSGPAYGLLLDLSGKPWRKSLTSKSNLGDLLQQSYSVVLPPDLSAAAEQRATVYDGVALRWLETQQEEQRKAQLEDYKKRLVTGPVLALPVMEQFHFSFDPNGVIPIDDTYSAYTTLRVTDRWGVLEASRGALIVRGQGRFVRVAVEAPKDSAGTAGEVKGNGWKLTLASGWTLSKGDRPGDLTVAKKE
;
A
#
# COMPACT_ATOMS: atom_id res chain seq x y z
N TYR A 1 -10.90 14.83 -4.85
CA TYR A 1 -11.42 16.15 -5.26
C TYR A 1 -12.43 16.04 -6.40
N THR A 2 -12.04 15.59 -7.60
CA THR A 2 -12.93 15.51 -8.78
C THR A 2 -14.25 14.79 -8.50
N GLY A 3 -14.23 13.67 -7.78
CA GLY A 3 -15.46 12.96 -7.38
C GLY A 3 -16.40 13.78 -6.49
N TYR A 4 -15.88 14.64 -5.60
CA TYR A 4 -16.70 15.55 -4.80
C TYR A 4 -17.31 16.66 -5.68
N LYS A 5 -16.55 17.22 -6.63
CA LYS A 5 -17.02 18.30 -7.50
C LYS A 5 -18.04 17.83 -8.54
N LEU A 6 -17.88 16.62 -9.07
CA LEU A 6 -18.75 16.06 -10.11
C LEU A 6 -19.99 15.34 -9.56
N ARG A 7 -20.21 15.35 -8.24
CA ARG A 7 -21.35 14.68 -7.58
C ARG A 7 -22.71 15.31 -7.91
N GLY A 8 -22.73 16.52 -8.47
CA GLY A 8 -23.96 17.27 -8.73
C GLY A 8 -24.58 17.91 -7.49
N THR A 9 -23.84 17.95 -6.38
CA THR A 9 -24.25 18.65 -5.14
C THR A 9 -23.81 20.10 -5.15
N SER A 10 -24.43 20.94 -4.30
CA SER A 10 -23.98 22.31 -4.08
C SER A 10 -22.57 22.37 -3.50
N ASP A 11 -21.88 23.50 -3.65
CA ASP A 11 -20.55 23.71 -3.08
C ASP A 11 -20.54 23.58 -1.55
N ALA A 12 -21.60 24.06 -0.88
CA ALA A 12 -21.78 23.89 0.57
C ALA A 12 -21.88 22.41 0.96
N ALA A 13 -22.67 21.61 0.23
CA ALA A 13 -22.77 20.18 0.49
C ALA A 13 -21.46 19.42 0.19
N ALA A 14 -20.66 19.89 -0.76
CA ALA A 14 -19.33 19.34 -1.02
C ALA A 14 -18.35 19.65 0.13
N VAL A 15 -18.41 20.85 0.70
CA VAL A 15 -17.62 21.24 1.89
C VAL A 15 -17.97 20.35 3.08
N GLU A 16 -19.26 20.21 3.41
CA GLU A 16 -19.71 19.33 4.50
C GLU A 16 -19.24 17.87 4.31
N ALA A 17 -19.32 17.35 3.09
CA ALA A 17 -18.87 15.99 2.79
C ALA A 17 -17.35 15.81 2.97
N VAL A 18 -16.55 16.84 2.71
CA VAL A 18 -15.10 16.81 2.96
C VAL A 18 -14.78 16.98 4.44
N ILE A 19 -15.50 17.84 5.16
CA ILE A 19 -15.39 17.97 6.63
C ILE A 19 -15.68 16.62 7.30
N GLY A 20 -16.78 15.96 6.93
CA GLY A 20 -17.10 14.63 7.45
C GLY A 20 -16.02 13.59 7.15
N ARG A 21 -15.34 13.69 5.99
CA ARG A 21 -14.21 12.79 5.69
C ARG A 21 -13.02 13.05 6.62
N PHE A 22 -12.72 14.29 6.98
CA PHE A 22 -11.66 14.62 7.93
C PHE A 22 -11.89 13.97 9.30
N SER A 23 -13.11 14.02 9.83
CA SER A 23 -13.44 13.39 11.12
C SER A 23 -13.23 11.87 11.13
N SER A 24 -13.30 11.22 9.97
CA SER A 24 -13.01 9.78 9.83
C SER A 24 -11.55 9.47 9.46
N ALA A 25 -10.75 10.48 9.13
CA ALA A 25 -9.40 10.28 8.62
C ALA A 25 -8.41 9.87 9.71
N GLU A 26 -8.61 10.36 10.93
CA GLU A 26 -7.75 10.08 12.08
C GLU A 26 -7.76 8.61 12.51
N SER A 27 -8.84 7.89 12.21
CA SER A 27 -9.01 6.46 12.53
C SER A 27 -8.69 5.52 11.37
N GLU A 28 -8.24 6.03 10.21
CA GLU A 28 -7.97 5.23 9.02
C GLU A 28 -6.61 4.49 9.15
N PRO A 29 -6.60 3.14 9.17
CA PRO A 29 -5.36 2.38 9.37
C PRO A 29 -4.46 2.32 8.13
N ALA A 30 -5.00 2.60 6.93
CA ALA A 30 -4.30 2.44 5.67
C ALA A 30 -3.53 3.71 5.23
N PHE A 31 -2.21 3.71 5.44
CA PHE A 31 -1.31 4.82 5.10
C PHE A 31 -1.41 5.27 3.63
N SER A 32 -1.55 4.32 2.69
CA SER A 32 -1.61 4.62 1.25
C SER A 32 -2.91 5.32 0.81
N ARG A 33 -3.93 5.34 1.66
CA ARG A 33 -5.26 5.87 1.34
C ARG A 33 -5.73 6.99 2.26
N SER A 34 -5.05 7.25 3.37
CA SER A 34 -5.45 8.30 4.31
C SER A 34 -5.05 9.68 3.79
N PHE A 35 -3.76 9.94 3.51
CA PHE A 35 -3.31 11.30 3.27
C PHE A 35 -3.90 11.93 2.00
N ALA A 36 -3.61 11.39 0.81
CA ALA A 36 -3.95 12.04 -0.46
C ALA A 36 -5.46 12.12 -0.73
N TYR A 37 -6.23 11.14 -0.27
CA TYR A 37 -7.69 11.12 -0.44
C TYR A 37 -8.42 12.02 0.56
N VAL A 38 -7.75 12.52 1.59
CA VAL A 38 -8.28 13.47 2.57
C VAL A 38 -7.77 14.88 2.24
N SER A 39 -6.47 15.07 2.13
CA SER A 39 -5.84 16.38 1.87
C SER A 39 -6.12 16.90 0.46
N GLY A 40 -6.14 16.04 -0.56
CA GLY A 40 -6.38 16.42 -1.95
C GLY A 40 -7.75 17.10 -2.18
N PRO A 41 -8.88 16.49 -1.79
CA PRO A 41 -10.19 17.15 -1.79
C PRO A 41 -10.20 18.50 -1.06
N ALA A 42 -9.56 18.59 0.11
CA ALA A 42 -9.56 19.80 0.91
C ALA A 42 -8.82 20.95 0.24
N TYR A 43 -7.60 20.71 -0.26
CA TYR A 43 -6.87 21.70 -1.04
C TYR A 43 -7.68 22.17 -2.25
N GLY A 44 -8.28 21.23 -3.00
CA GLY A 44 -9.07 21.57 -4.18
C GLY A 44 -10.32 22.39 -3.85
N LEU A 45 -10.99 22.13 -2.72
CA LEU A 45 -12.12 22.93 -2.26
C LEU A 45 -11.70 24.33 -1.81
N LEU A 46 -10.62 24.45 -1.04
CA LEU A 46 -10.11 25.76 -0.64
C LEU A 46 -9.69 26.58 -1.87
N LEU A 47 -9.04 25.96 -2.85
CA LEU A 47 -8.70 26.62 -4.10
C LEU A 47 -9.93 27.06 -4.90
N ASP A 48 -11.04 26.30 -4.85
CA ASP A 48 -12.31 26.74 -5.43
C ASP A 48 -12.89 27.96 -4.73
N LEU A 49 -12.89 27.94 -3.41
CA LEU A 49 -13.39 29.04 -2.58
C LEU A 49 -12.57 30.32 -2.75
N SER A 50 -11.34 30.24 -3.26
CA SER A 50 -10.54 31.42 -3.60
C SER A 50 -11.09 32.23 -4.78
N GLY A 51 -12.00 31.65 -5.58
CA GLY A 51 -12.56 32.27 -6.79
C GLY A 51 -11.58 32.35 -7.98
N LYS A 52 -10.33 31.88 -7.83
CA LYS A 52 -9.33 31.88 -8.91
C LYS A 52 -9.48 30.64 -9.81
N PRO A 53 -9.26 30.74 -11.14
CA PRO A 53 -9.41 29.62 -12.07
C PRO A 53 -8.20 28.64 -12.04
N TRP A 54 -7.79 28.20 -10.85
CA TRP A 54 -6.56 27.46 -10.57
C TRP A 54 -6.38 26.17 -11.38
N ARG A 55 -7.47 25.51 -11.76
CA ARG A 55 -7.43 24.24 -12.51
C ARG A 55 -6.85 24.40 -13.91
N LYS A 56 -6.97 25.59 -14.52
CA LYS A 56 -6.51 25.84 -15.90
C LYS A 56 -4.99 25.91 -16.02
N SER A 57 -4.28 26.13 -14.91
CA SER A 57 -2.83 26.30 -14.85
C SER A 57 -2.10 25.12 -14.22
N LEU A 58 -2.79 23.99 -13.99
CA LEU A 58 -2.18 22.79 -13.42
C LEU A 58 -1.23 22.11 -14.40
N THR A 59 -0.09 21.68 -13.88
CA THR A 59 0.90 20.84 -14.56
C THR A 59 1.35 19.71 -13.64
N SER A 60 2.11 18.74 -14.14
CA SER A 60 2.69 17.67 -13.30
C SER A 60 3.67 18.18 -12.24
N LYS A 61 4.11 19.44 -12.33
CA LYS A 61 5.00 20.10 -11.37
C LYS A 61 4.26 20.99 -10.37
N SER A 62 2.94 21.15 -10.50
CA SER A 62 2.16 22.04 -9.63
C SER A 62 2.05 21.48 -8.20
N ASN A 63 2.21 22.36 -7.21
CA ASN A 63 2.00 22.06 -5.80
C ASN A 63 0.72 22.76 -5.31
N LEU A 64 -0.21 21.99 -4.72
CA LEU A 64 -1.48 22.54 -4.24
C LEU A 64 -1.32 23.50 -3.05
N GLY A 65 -0.30 23.29 -2.21
CA GLY A 65 0.05 24.18 -1.11
C GLY A 65 0.52 25.55 -1.61
N ASP A 66 1.41 25.58 -2.60
CA ASP A 66 1.90 26.83 -3.19
C ASP A 66 0.78 27.60 -3.90
N LEU A 67 -0.07 26.88 -4.65
CA LEU A 67 -1.25 27.48 -5.27
C LEU A 67 -2.20 28.08 -4.23
N LEU A 68 -2.38 27.41 -3.09
CA LEU A 68 -3.24 27.90 -2.03
C LEU A 68 -2.63 29.13 -1.36
N GLN A 69 -1.33 29.09 -1.07
CA GLN A 69 -0.58 30.22 -0.53
C GLN A 69 -0.73 31.47 -1.41
N GLN A 70 -0.56 31.33 -2.72
CA GLN A 70 -0.75 32.42 -3.70
C GLN A 70 -2.21 32.85 -3.83
N SER A 71 -3.15 31.91 -3.69
CA SER A 71 -4.58 32.19 -3.83
C SER A 71 -5.10 33.07 -2.69
N TYR A 72 -4.62 32.81 -1.48
CA TYR A 72 -5.02 33.51 -0.25
C TYR A 72 -3.99 34.53 0.24
N SER A 73 -2.92 34.79 -0.53
CA SER A 73 -1.83 35.69 -0.15
C SER A 73 -1.24 35.38 1.24
N VAL A 74 -1.09 34.09 1.55
CA VAL A 74 -0.56 33.63 2.84
C VAL A 74 0.93 33.95 2.92
N VAL A 75 1.30 34.75 3.91
CA VAL A 75 2.69 35.04 4.24
C VAL A 75 3.19 33.96 5.19
N LEU A 76 4.18 33.19 4.76
CA LEU A 76 4.81 32.18 5.59
C LEU A 76 5.79 32.83 6.57
N PRO A 77 5.86 32.37 7.83
CA PRO A 77 6.87 32.83 8.76
C PRO A 77 8.27 32.40 8.31
N PRO A 78 9.32 33.16 8.65
CA PRO A 78 10.69 32.85 8.27
C PRO A 78 11.18 31.53 8.89
N ASP A 79 10.72 31.20 10.10
CA ASP A 79 10.97 29.92 10.75
C ASP A 79 9.70 29.06 10.70
N LEU A 80 9.62 28.21 9.67
CA LEU A 80 8.51 27.28 9.49
C LEU A 80 8.46 26.21 10.57
N SER A 81 9.60 25.79 11.12
CA SER A 81 9.67 24.74 12.13
C SER A 81 9.09 25.23 13.45
N ALA A 82 9.52 26.41 13.90
CA ALA A 82 8.97 27.02 15.10
C ALA A 82 7.46 27.31 14.96
N ALA A 83 7.03 27.80 13.80
CA ALA A 83 5.62 28.04 13.54
C ALA A 83 4.78 26.76 13.51
N ALA A 84 5.33 25.65 12.99
CA ALA A 84 4.68 24.35 13.02
C ALA A 84 4.53 23.84 14.47
N GLU A 85 5.59 23.94 15.29
CA GLU A 85 5.54 23.57 16.71
C GLU A 85 4.52 24.40 17.49
N GLN A 86 4.48 25.71 17.24
CA GLN A 86 3.47 26.58 17.84
C GLN A 86 2.05 26.16 17.43
N ARG A 87 1.80 25.90 16.14
CA ARG A 87 0.48 25.45 15.68
C ARG A 87 0.10 24.08 16.23
N ALA A 88 1.06 23.18 16.42
CA ALA A 88 0.81 21.86 16.98
C ALA A 88 0.13 21.93 18.36
N THR A 89 0.32 23.00 19.13
CA THR A 89 -0.37 23.22 20.42
C THR A 89 -1.90 23.35 20.29
N VAL A 90 -2.41 23.74 19.12
CA VAL A 90 -3.85 23.90 18.85
C VAL A 90 -4.47 22.59 18.33
N TYR A 91 -3.63 21.63 17.90
CA TYR A 91 -4.04 20.39 17.26
C TYR A 91 -3.55 19.15 18.03
N ASP A 92 -3.50 19.22 19.36
CA ASP A 92 -3.07 18.11 20.22
C ASP A 92 -1.73 17.47 19.80
N GLY A 93 -0.76 18.29 19.39
CA GLY A 93 0.47 17.84 18.74
C GLY A 93 1.31 16.85 19.57
N VAL A 94 1.18 16.86 20.89
CA VAL A 94 1.81 15.85 21.77
C VAL A 94 1.18 14.47 21.53
N ALA A 95 -0.14 14.37 21.54
CA ALA A 95 -0.85 13.12 21.30
C ALA A 95 -0.66 12.63 19.87
N LEU A 96 -0.69 13.55 18.89
CA LEU A 96 -0.43 13.24 17.48
C LEU A 96 0.96 12.61 17.28
N ARG A 97 2.02 13.25 17.80
CA ARG A 97 3.38 12.71 17.69
C ARG A 97 3.54 11.36 18.36
N TRP A 98 2.90 11.18 19.53
CA TRP A 98 2.92 9.89 20.21
C TRP A 98 2.27 8.80 19.34
N LEU A 99 1.10 9.07 18.76
CA LEU A 99 0.39 8.16 17.87
C LEU A 99 1.21 7.84 16.60
N GLU A 100 1.74 8.85 15.93
CA GLU A 100 2.58 8.69 14.73
C GLU A 100 3.84 7.87 15.03
N THR A 101 4.47 8.10 16.19
CA THR A 101 5.64 7.33 16.63
C THR A 101 5.27 5.86 16.83
N GLN A 102 4.17 5.57 17.51
CA GLN A 102 3.70 4.20 17.72
C GLN A 102 3.35 3.49 16.40
N GLN A 103 2.66 4.18 15.48
CA GLN A 103 2.35 3.64 14.16
C GLN A 103 3.62 3.35 13.34
N GLU A 104 4.61 4.25 13.39
CA GLU A 104 5.88 4.07 12.71
C GLU A 104 6.70 2.90 13.28
N GLU A 105 6.70 2.72 14.61
CA GLU A 105 7.31 1.57 15.27
C GLU A 105 6.67 0.25 14.84
N GLN A 106 5.33 0.20 14.83
CA GLN A 106 4.57 -0.97 14.35
C GLN A 106 4.85 -1.27 12.88
N ARG A 107 4.88 -0.23 12.03
CA ARG A 107 5.20 -0.36 10.61
C ARG A 107 6.60 -0.91 10.39
N LYS A 108 7.60 -0.42 11.12
CA LYS A 108 8.98 -0.94 11.07
C LYS A 108 9.04 -2.40 11.50
N ALA A 109 8.40 -2.75 12.61
CA ALA A 109 8.36 -4.14 13.09
C ALA A 109 7.72 -5.07 12.05
N GLN A 110 6.61 -4.65 11.44
CA GLN A 110 5.93 -5.40 10.40
C GLN A 110 6.80 -5.55 9.13
N LEU A 111 7.48 -4.48 8.72
CA LEU A 111 8.40 -4.50 7.58
C LEU A 111 9.53 -5.51 7.78
N GLU A 112 10.16 -5.49 8.96
CA GLU A 112 11.25 -6.40 9.29
C GLU A 112 10.78 -7.85 9.40
N ASP A 113 9.57 -8.10 9.93
CA ASP A 113 8.97 -9.44 9.92
C ASP A 113 8.78 -9.97 8.48
N TYR A 114 8.22 -9.14 7.59
CA TYR A 114 8.05 -9.51 6.17
C TYR A 114 9.37 -9.77 5.47
N LYS A 115 10.37 -8.89 5.66
CA LYS A 115 11.71 -9.09 5.08
C LYS A 115 12.32 -10.41 5.57
N LYS A 116 12.26 -10.67 6.87
CA LYS A 116 12.81 -11.89 7.46
C LYS A 116 12.15 -13.15 6.91
N ARG A 117 10.81 -13.16 6.82
CA ARG A 117 10.05 -14.35 6.40
C ARG A 117 10.04 -14.58 4.90
N LEU A 118 10.00 -13.50 4.09
CA LEU A 118 9.69 -13.60 2.66
C LEU A 118 10.81 -13.11 1.73
N VAL A 119 11.85 -12.46 2.26
CA VAL A 119 12.99 -11.98 1.46
C VAL A 119 14.27 -12.73 1.83
N THR A 120 14.68 -12.70 3.10
CA THR A 120 15.95 -13.30 3.53
C THR A 120 15.82 -14.75 3.99
N GLY A 121 14.69 -15.14 4.57
CA GLY A 121 14.40 -16.51 4.97
C GLY A 121 14.06 -17.44 3.79
N PRO A 122 13.95 -18.76 4.06
CA PRO A 122 13.54 -19.74 3.07
C PRO A 122 12.11 -19.51 2.57
N VAL A 123 11.92 -19.53 1.26
CA VAL A 123 10.62 -19.27 0.62
C VAL A 123 10.20 -20.36 -0.36
N LEU A 124 8.89 -20.52 -0.50
CA LEU A 124 8.31 -21.11 -1.70
C LEU A 124 8.10 -19.99 -2.73
N ALA A 125 8.96 -20.00 -3.74
CA ALA A 125 8.99 -19.08 -4.87
C ALA A 125 8.14 -19.62 -6.03
N LEU A 126 7.05 -18.93 -6.35
CA LEU A 126 6.17 -19.27 -7.48
C LEU A 126 6.45 -18.32 -8.65
N PRO A 127 6.89 -18.83 -9.80
CA PRO A 127 7.14 -18.00 -10.97
C PRO A 127 5.82 -17.45 -11.53
N VAL A 128 5.86 -16.23 -12.07
CA VAL A 128 4.78 -15.67 -12.87
C VAL A 128 4.87 -16.26 -14.28
N MET A 129 3.78 -16.87 -14.76
CA MET A 129 3.65 -17.46 -16.08
C MET A 129 2.48 -16.81 -16.85
N GLU A 130 2.02 -17.45 -17.92
CA GLU A 130 1.04 -16.89 -18.85
C GLU A 130 -0.37 -16.70 -18.27
N GLN A 131 -0.76 -17.42 -17.21
CA GLN A 131 -2.13 -17.41 -16.66
C GLN A 131 -2.21 -16.70 -15.30
N PHE A 132 -1.32 -15.74 -15.07
CA PHE A 132 -1.20 -15.01 -13.82
C PHE A 132 -2.39 -14.08 -13.55
N HIS A 133 -3.20 -14.44 -12.55
CA HIS A 133 -4.27 -13.60 -12.02
C HIS A 133 -4.13 -13.52 -10.50
N PHE A 134 -4.42 -12.36 -9.92
CA PHE A 134 -4.35 -12.19 -8.47
C PHE A 134 -5.40 -11.22 -7.94
N SER A 135 -5.79 -11.42 -6.68
CA SER A 135 -6.70 -10.56 -5.92
C SER A 135 -6.16 -10.38 -4.51
N PHE A 136 -6.38 -9.20 -3.93
CA PHE A 136 -5.85 -8.81 -2.62
C PHE A 136 -6.71 -7.73 -1.98
N ASP A 137 -6.55 -7.52 -0.69
CA ASP A 137 -7.07 -6.33 -0.01
C ASP A 137 -6.17 -5.12 -0.32
N PRO A 138 -6.66 -4.08 -1.03
CA PRO A 138 -5.85 -2.93 -1.37
C PRO A 138 -5.45 -2.06 -0.18
N ASN A 139 -6.06 -2.24 0.99
CA ASN A 139 -5.64 -1.60 2.24
C ASN A 139 -4.47 -2.33 2.91
N GLY A 140 -4.19 -3.57 2.49
CA GLY A 140 -3.18 -4.46 3.07
C GLY A 140 -1.89 -4.56 2.25
N VAL A 141 -1.55 -3.55 1.45
CA VAL A 141 -0.34 -3.53 0.63
C VAL A 141 0.76 -2.73 1.31
N ILE A 142 1.90 -3.37 1.54
CA ILE A 142 3.04 -2.81 2.26
C ILE A 142 4.25 -2.83 1.32
N PRO A 143 4.63 -1.68 0.73
CA PRO A 143 5.86 -1.57 -0.07
C PRO A 143 7.07 -1.82 0.83
N ILE A 144 7.93 -2.76 0.43
CA ILE A 144 9.22 -2.99 1.11
C ILE A 144 10.31 -2.14 0.47
N ASP A 145 10.38 -2.17 -0.86
CA ASP A 145 11.20 -1.31 -1.72
C ASP A 145 10.60 -1.32 -3.15
N ASP A 146 11.34 -0.80 -4.13
CA ASP A 146 10.91 -0.73 -5.53
C ASP A 146 10.70 -2.10 -6.21
N THR A 147 11.29 -3.15 -5.64
CA THR A 147 11.26 -4.53 -6.14
C THR A 147 10.19 -5.35 -5.42
N TYR A 148 9.99 -5.10 -4.13
CA TYR A 148 9.25 -5.96 -3.22
C TYR A 148 8.02 -5.28 -2.63
N SER A 149 6.88 -5.96 -2.72
CA SER A 149 5.65 -5.54 -2.02
C SER A 149 5.04 -6.72 -1.29
N ALA A 150 4.80 -6.54 0.01
CA ALA A 150 4.07 -7.50 0.83
C ALA A 150 2.56 -7.23 0.78
N TYR A 151 1.78 -8.29 0.78
CA TYR A 151 0.32 -8.27 0.74
C TYR A 151 -0.19 -9.07 1.93
N THR A 152 -0.94 -8.45 2.84
CA THR A 152 -1.46 -9.12 4.05
C THR A 152 -2.34 -10.31 3.70
N THR A 153 -3.16 -10.16 2.66
CA THR A 153 -3.94 -11.21 2.03
C THR A 153 -3.65 -11.23 0.54
N LEU A 154 -3.53 -12.42 -0.04
CA LEU A 154 -3.29 -12.59 -1.45
C LEU A 154 -3.86 -13.91 -1.94
N ARG A 155 -4.60 -13.87 -3.04
CA ARG A 155 -4.94 -15.05 -3.83
C ARG A 155 -4.33 -14.91 -5.21
N VAL A 156 -3.60 -15.92 -5.66
CA VAL A 156 -2.94 -15.98 -6.96
C VAL A 156 -3.32 -17.27 -7.65
N THR A 157 -3.60 -17.18 -8.95
CA THR A 157 -3.76 -18.35 -9.81
C THR A 157 -2.80 -18.24 -10.98
N ASP A 158 -2.20 -19.35 -11.37
CA ASP A 158 -1.40 -19.48 -12.59
C ASP A 158 -1.37 -20.94 -13.06
N ARG A 159 -0.57 -21.27 -14.07
CA ARG A 159 -0.42 -22.62 -14.62
C ARG A 159 -0.05 -23.67 -13.57
N TRP A 160 0.69 -23.29 -12.53
CA TRP A 160 1.09 -24.19 -11.44
C TRP A 160 -0.04 -24.48 -10.44
N GLY A 161 -1.13 -23.70 -10.46
CA GLY A 161 -2.28 -23.90 -9.57
C GLY A 161 -2.73 -22.61 -8.87
N VAL A 162 -3.18 -22.76 -7.62
CA VAL A 162 -3.83 -21.70 -6.84
C VAL A 162 -3.14 -21.53 -5.49
N LEU A 163 -2.63 -20.34 -5.22
CA LEU A 163 -2.12 -19.92 -3.92
C LEU A 163 -3.15 -19.04 -3.22
N GLU A 164 -3.45 -19.36 -1.96
CA GLU A 164 -4.28 -18.56 -1.06
C GLU A 164 -3.46 -18.27 0.20
N ALA A 165 -3.17 -17.00 0.47
CA ALA A 165 -2.39 -16.54 1.61
C ALA A 165 -3.19 -15.54 2.45
N SER A 166 -3.28 -15.79 3.76
CA SER A 166 -3.96 -14.96 4.74
C SER A 166 -3.02 -14.39 5.81
N ARG A 167 -1.76 -14.84 5.86
CA ARG A 167 -0.70 -14.32 6.75
C ARG A 167 0.45 -13.68 6.00
N GLY A 168 0.18 -13.11 4.82
CA GLY A 168 1.20 -12.46 4.04
C GLY A 168 1.72 -13.26 2.86
N ALA A 169 1.89 -12.59 1.73
CA ALA A 169 2.68 -13.05 0.60
C ALA A 169 3.46 -11.87 0.01
N LEU A 170 4.54 -12.17 -0.71
CA LEU A 170 5.37 -11.19 -1.38
C LEU A 170 5.14 -11.28 -2.88
N ILE A 171 4.97 -10.14 -3.55
CA ILE A 171 5.09 -10.06 -5.00
C ILE A 171 6.38 -9.32 -5.34
N VAL A 172 7.16 -9.90 -6.25
CA VAL A 172 8.41 -9.38 -6.75
C VAL A 172 8.20 -8.79 -8.13
N ARG A 173 8.70 -7.56 -8.33
CA ARG A 173 8.74 -6.87 -9.62
C ARG A 173 10.15 -6.88 -10.19
N GLY A 174 10.27 -7.06 -11.49
CA GLY A 174 11.51 -6.90 -12.25
C GLY A 174 11.20 -6.18 -13.55
N GLN A 175 11.97 -5.13 -13.87
CA GLN A 175 11.78 -4.32 -15.09
C GLN A 175 10.32 -3.86 -15.29
N GLY A 176 9.64 -3.46 -14.21
CA GLY A 176 8.26 -2.99 -14.24
C GLY A 176 7.17 -4.08 -14.35
N ARG A 177 7.53 -5.37 -14.37
CA ARG A 177 6.59 -6.50 -14.45
C ARG A 177 6.62 -7.37 -13.20
N PHE A 178 5.53 -8.06 -12.91
CA PHE A 178 5.52 -9.10 -11.90
C PHE A 178 6.33 -10.30 -12.41
N VAL A 179 7.24 -10.82 -11.59
CA VAL A 179 8.12 -11.94 -11.98
C VAL A 179 7.99 -13.14 -11.06
N ARG A 180 7.62 -12.92 -9.79
CA ARG A 180 7.54 -13.98 -8.79
C ARG A 180 6.56 -13.62 -7.67
N VAL A 181 5.93 -14.64 -7.11
CA VAL A 181 5.19 -14.57 -5.85
C VAL A 181 5.91 -15.46 -4.84
N ALA A 182 5.98 -15.05 -3.58
CA ALA A 182 6.65 -15.84 -2.54
C ALA A 182 5.83 -15.89 -1.25
N VAL A 183 5.87 -17.07 -0.62
CA VAL A 183 5.40 -17.32 0.75
C VAL A 183 6.50 -18.03 1.52
N GLU A 184 6.41 -18.07 2.84
CA GLU A 184 7.36 -18.82 3.67
C GLU A 184 7.39 -20.29 3.24
N ALA A 185 8.59 -20.89 3.14
CA ALA A 185 8.72 -22.27 2.69
C ALA A 185 7.92 -23.23 3.60
N PRO A 186 7.20 -24.21 3.01
CA PRO A 186 6.54 -25.26 3.79
C PRO A 186 7.57 -26.19 4.43
N LYS A 187 7.11 -27.06 5.34
CA LYS A 187 7.93 -28.17 5.87
C LYS A 187 8.06 -29.33 4.88
N ASP A 188 7.22 -29.35 3.85
CA ASP A 188 7.23 -30.32 2.77
C ASP A 188 8.55 -30.30 1.97
N SER A 189 8.86 -31.42 1.32
CA SER A 189 10.06 -31.58 0.51
C SER A 189 9.77 -31.48 -0.99
N ALA A 190 10.84 -31.39 -1.79
CA ALA A 190 10.74 -31.52 -3.24
C ALA A 190 10.10 -32.86 -3.63
N GLY A 191 9.27 -32.85 -4.67
CA GLY A 191 8.47 -33.99 -5.13
C GLY A 191 7.03 -34.02 -4.61
N THR A 192 6.69 -33.20 -3.61
CA THR A 192 5.30 -33.09 -3.12
C THR A 192 4.37 -32.57 -4.21
N ALA A 193 3.21 -33.23 -4.37
CA ALA A 193 2.16 -32.91 -5.33
C ALA A 193 0.83 -32.63 -4.62
N GLY A 194 -0.13 -32.01 -5.32
CA GLY A 194 -1.47 -31.76 -4.79
C GLY A 194 -1.51 -30.55 -3.85
N GLU A 195 -2.02 -30.73 -2.63
CA GLU A 195 -2.19 -29.63 -1.67
C GLU A 195 -0.97 -29.50 -0.75
N VAL A 196 -0.39 -28.30 -0.70
CA VAL A 196 0.74 -27.93 0.16
C VAL A 196 0.28 -26.80 1.08
N LYS A 197 0.66 -26.87 2.37
CA LYS A 197 0.28 -25.87 3.38
C LYS A 197 1.50 -25.32 4.08
N GLY A 198 1.45 -24.04 4.40
CA GLY A 198 2.38 -23.42 5.34
C GLY A 198 1.63 -22.57 6.35
N ASN A 199 2.37 -21.73 7.06
CA ASN A 199 1.80 -20.89 8.09
C ASN A 199 0.94 -19.77 7.50
N GLY A 200 -0.38 -19.98 7.49
CA GLY A 200 -1.35 -19.01 6.96
C GLY A 200 -1.33 -18.86 5.44
N TRP A 201 -0.97 -19.93 4.73
CA TRP A 201 -1.15 -20.03 3.29
C TRP A 201 -1.37 -21.49 2.87
N LYS A 202 -2.00 -21.67 1.71
CA LYS A 202 -2.26 -22.96 1.08
C LYS A 202 -2.04 -22.85 -0.43
N LEU A 203 -1.35 -23.82 -0.99
CA LEU A 203 -1.13 -23.98 -2.42
C LEU A 203 -1.81 -25.26 -2.89
N THR A 204 -2.72 -25.15 -3.85
CA THR A 204 -3.29 -26.30 -4.56
C THR A 204 -2.61 -26.39 -5.92
N LEU A 205 -1.69 -27.36 -6.08
CA LEU A 205 -0.97 -27.59 -7.32
C LEU A 205 -1.88 -28.20 -8.38
N ALA A 206 -1.77 -27.71 -9.61
CA ALA A 206 -2.42 -28.33 -10.76
C ALA A 206 -1.82 -29.71 -11.06
N SER A 207 -2.58 -30.58 -11.72
CA SER A 207 -2.08 -31.90 -12.13
C SER A 207 -0.82 -31.77 -12.98
N GLY A 208 0.16 -32.64 -12.71
CA GLY A 208 1.46 -32.61 -13.38
C GLY A 208 2.44 -31.56 -12.82
N TRP A 209 2.14 -30.89 -11.70
CA TRP A 209 3.08 -30.02 -10.99
C TRP A 209 3.47 -30.59 -9.63
N THR A 210 4.73 -30.37 -9.26
CA THR A 210 5.29 -30.75 -7.95
C THR A 210 6.19 -29.65 -7.41
N LEU A 211 6.45 -29.69 -6.10
CA LEU A 211 7.51 -28.87 -5.51
C LEU A 211 8.88 -29.33 -6.03
N SER A 212 9.79 -28.38 -6.21
CA SER A 212 11.18 -28.59 -6.58
C SER A 212 12.09 -27.71 -5.71
N LYS A 213 13.40 -27.99 -5.72
CA LYS A 213 14.38 -27.14 -5.02
C LYS A 213 14.44 -25.76 -5.69
N GLY A 214 14.44 -24.71 -4.87
CA GLY A 214 14.63 -23.34 -5.33
C GLY A 214 16.10 -22.95 -5.44
N ASP A 215 16.35 -21.67 -5.70
CA ASP A 215 17.68 -21.14 -6.00
C ASP A 215 18.61 -21.11 -4.76
N ARG A 216 18.06 -20.87 -3.57
CA ARG A 216 18.81 -20.81 -2.32
C ARG A 216 18.58 -22.06 -1.47
N PRO A 217 19.52 -22.41 -0.56
CA PRO A 217 19.30 -23.48 0.39
C PRO A 217 18.01 -23.28 1.20
N GLY A 218 17.13 -24.29 1.17
CA GLY A 218 15.83 -24.27 1.86
C GLY A 218 14.70 -23.62 1.06
N ASP A 219 15.00 -22.87 -0.01
CA ASP A 219 13.96 -22.39 -0.91
C ASP A 219 13.36 -23.56 -1.70
N LEU A 220 12.07 -23.42 -2.02
CA LEU A 220 11.35 -24.31 -2.92
C LEU A 220 10.75 -23.50 -4.06
N THR A 221 10.47 -24.19 -5.15
CA THR A 221 9.73 -23.68 -6.31
C THR A 221 8.77 -24.75 -6.81
N VAL A 222 8.08 -24.49 -7.91
CA VAL A 222 7.22 -25.45 -8.60
C VAL A 222 7.81 -25.81 -9.95
N ALA A 223 7.74 -27.09 -10.30
CA ALA A 223 8.16 -27.62 -11.59
C ALA A 223 7.11 -28.59 -12.12
N LYS A 224 7.09 -28.79 -13.44
CA LYS A 224 6.32 -29.90 -14.00
C LYS A 224 6.98 -31.22 -13.61
N LYS A 225 6.16 -32.21 -13.27
CA LYS A 225 6.58 -33.58 -13.07
C LYS A 225 7.09 -34.12 -14.41
N GLU A 226 8.30 -34.68 -14.41
CA GLU A 226 8.82 -35.46 -15.53
C GLU A 226 8.00 -36.74 -15.75
#